data_AF-A0A937HCJ8-F1
#
_entry.id   AF-A0A937HCJ8-F1
#
_cell.length_a   1.000
_cell.length_b   1.000
_cell.length_c   1.000
_cell.angle_alpha   90.00
_cell.angle_beta   90.00
_cell.angle_gamma   90.00
#
_symmetry.space_group_name_H-M   'P 1'
#
loop_
_entity.id
_entity.type
_entity.pdbx_description
1 polymer ?
#
loop_
_entity_poly.entity_id
_entity_poly.type
_entity_poly.pdbx_seq_one_letter_code
_entity_poly.pdbx_strand_id
1 'polypeptide(L)'
;MRAHTKQFGGVLWRVLAVAMVIAGIVFYRSLAPIDDPSLAGPEPKTLSDRAQPTYAGANQVYWGDLHIHTSLSSDAFTMGVRALPDDVYRFAKGETLQHGAGFPVTISRPLDFAAVTDHAEYLGQARLADLDVPTTRQSLATLLAHENRLMITQSWWEIMSLIRDNGFKLTLEGVDATINQSAWQEIVAAAEQHNEPGVFTTFPGWEWSADAGDVGTHLHRNVIYGGEELPALPFSSLDGPTPPELWAFLRLERAKGRRVMAIPHNPNLSEGLAYRITDDSGQRISGLSPVDRSDLEPISEILQIKGSSETHPLLSSLDEFADFEIAGTVPGRAMTL
;
A
#
# COMPACT_ATOMS: atom_id res chain seq x y z
N MET A 1 -32.40 -64.93 11.35
CA MET A 1 -32.76 -63.78 10.48
C MET A 1 -32.63 -62.48 11.28
N ARG A 2 -31.45 -61.84 11.34
CA ARG A 2 -31.22 -60.44 11.76
C ARG A 2 -29.70 -60.18 11.79
N ALA A 3 -29.09 -60.02 10.60
CA ALA A 3 -27.69 -59.62 10.48
C ALA A 3 -27.34 -58.81 9.21
N HIS A 4 -28.31 -58.51 8.33
CA HIS A 4 -28.03 -57.82 7.05
C HIS A 4 -28.43 -56.34 7.00
N THR A 5 -29.05 -55.77 8.04
CA THR A 5 -29.60 -54.41 7.99
C THR A 5 -28.65 -53.28 8.42
N LYS A 6 -27.47 -53.58 9.00
CA LYS A 6 -26.52 -52.52 9.43
C LYS A 6 -25.56 -52.03 8.33
N GLN A 7 -25.31 -52.84 7.30
CA GLN A 7 -24.32 -52.50 6.26
C GLN A 7 -24.90 -51.57 5.17
N PHE A 8 -26.20 -51.69 4.88
CA PHE A 8 -26.90 -50.87 3.87
C PHE A 8 -27.03 -49.40 4.28
N GLY A 9 -27.22 -49.10 5.57
CA GLY A 9 -27.28 -47.72 6.06
C GLY A 9 -25.98 -46.95 5.85
N GLY A 10 -24.83 -47.59 6.08
CA GLY A 10 -23.52 -46.95 5.89
C GLY A 10 -23.19 -46.65 4.42
N VAL A 11 -23.60 -47.52 3.50
CA VAL A 11 -23.42 -47.29 2.06
C VAL A 11 -24.33 -46.17 1.56
N LEU A 12 -25.61 -46.16 1.97
CA LEU A 12 -26.55 -45.10 1.60
C LEU A 12 -26.10 -43.73 2.10
N TRP A 13 -25.61 -43.63 3.34
CA TRP A 13 -25.04 -42.39 3.88
C TRP A 13 -23.80 -41.92 3.13
N ARG A 14 -22.92 -42.84 2.71
CA ARG A 14 -21.75 -42.49 1.88
C ARG A 14 -22.15 -42.00 0.49
N VAL A 15 -23.13 -42.65 -0.14
CA VAL A 15 -23.65 -42.23 -1.46
C VAL A 15 -24.33 -40.87 -1.36
N LEU A 16 -25.14 -40.62 -0.33
CA LEU A 16 -25.77 -39.33 -0.08
C LEU A 16 -24.75 -38.23 0.21
N ALA A 17 -23.72 -38.51 1.01
CA ALA A 17 -22.64 -37.57 1.28
C ALA A 17 -21.89 -37.19 -0.01
N VAL A 18 -21.53 -38.18 -0.84
CA VAL A 18 -20.89 -37.93 -2.14
C VAL A 18 -21.81 -37.14 -3.07
N ALA A 19 -23.10 -37.48 -3.14
CA ALA A 19 -24.06 -36.76 -3.97
C ALA A 19 -24.24 -35.30 -3.51
N MET A 20 -24.27 -35.04 -2.19
CA MET A 20 -24.32 -33.68 -1.65
C MET A 20 -23.04 -32.89 -1.96
N VAL A 21 -21.86 -33.52 -1.88
CA VAL A 21 -20.59 -32.88 -2.27
C VAL A 21 -20.59 -32.55 -3.75
N ILE A 22 -21.01 -33.48 -4.62
CA ILE A 22 -21.10 -33.23 -6.07
C ILE A 22 -22.11 -32.12 -6.36
N ALA A 23 -23.30 -32.16 -5.75
CA ALA A 23 -24.31 -31.12 -5.90
C ALA A 23 -23.81 -29.76 -5.41
N GLY A 24 -23.06 -29.72 -4.31
CA GLY A 24 -22.41 -28.52 -3.80
C GLY A 24 -21.35 -27.97 -4.77
N ILE A 25 -20.50 -28.83 -5.34
CA ILE A 25 -19.50 -28.43 -6.35
C ILE A 25 -20.18 -27.91 -7.62
N VAL A 26 -21.23 -28.58 -8.09
CA VAL A 26 -21.99 -28.15 -9.28
C VAL A 26 -22.68 -26.82 -9.02
N PHE A 27 -23.33 -26.66 -7.86
CA PHE A 27 -23.94 -25.40 -7.45
C PHE A 27 -22.89 -24.28 -7.38
N TYR A 28 -21.75 -24.53 -6.73
CA TYR A 28 -20.65 -23.59 -6.61
C TYR A 28 -20.09 -23.16 -7.97
N ARG A 29 -19.87 -24.11 -8.89
CA ARG A 29 -19.42 -23.82 -10.27
C ARG A 29 -20.49 -23.18 -11.15
N SER A 30 -21.75 -23.27 -10.78
CA SER A 30 -22.87 -22.63 -11.48
C SER A 30 -23.13 -21.19 -11.04
N LEU A 31 -22.45 -20.73 -9.98
CA LEU A 31 -22.51 -19.32 -9.59
C LEU A 31 -21.88 -18.47 -10.70
N ALA A 32 -22.63 -17.47 -11.15
CA ALA A 32 -22.15 -16.56 -12.18
C ALA A 32 -20.94 -15.75 -11.68
N PRO A 33 -20.03 -15.35 -12.59
CA PRO A 33 -19.03 -14.34 -12.31
C PRO A 33 -19.65 -13.04 -11.79
N ILE A 34 -18.83 -12.18 -11.20
CA ILE A 34 -19.29 -10.87 -10.77
C ILE A 34 -19.68 -10.00 -11.96
N ASP A 35 -20.82 -9.34 -11.83
CA ASP A 35 -21.27 -8.29 -12.74
C ASP A 35 -21.01 -6.94 -12.06
N ASP A 36 -19.85 -6.37 -12.36
CA ASP A 36 -19.42 -5.06 -11.86
C ASP A 36 -18.93 -4.21 -13.05
N PRO A 37 -19.68 -3.17 -13.46
CA PRO A 37 -19.33 -2.34 -14.61
C PRO A 37 -18.03 -1.57 -14.42
N SER A 38 -17.54 -1.39 -13.19
CA SER A 38 -16.26 -0.73 -12.93
C SER A 38 -15.06 -1.54 -13.44
N LEU A 39 -15.22 -2.85 -13.66
CA LEU A 39 -14.18 -3.72 -14.24
C LEU A 39 -13.95 -3.49 -15.73
N ALA A 40 -14.84 -2.78 -16.43
CA ALA A 40 -14.59 -2.33 -17.79
C ALA A 40 -13.49 -1.25 -17.86
N GLY A 41 -13.07 -0.73 -16.71
CA GLY A 41 -12.15 0.38 -16.59
C GLY A 41 -12.85 1.73 -16.76
N PRO A 42 -12.15 2.82 -16.43
CA PRO A 42 -12.65 4.17 -16.70
C PRO A 42 -12.77 4.40 -18.21
N GLU A 43 -13.67 5.29 -18.62
CA GLU A 43 -13.63 5.78 -20.01
C GLU A 43 -12.24 6.32 -20.32
N PRO A 44 -11.66 5.99 -21.49
CA PRO A 44 -10.35 6.48 -21.89
C PRO A 44 -10.34 8.01 -21.83
N LYS A 45 -9.62 8.57 -20.84
CA LYS A 45 -9.37 10.00 -20.80
C LYS A 45 -8.32 10.29 -21.86
N THR A 46 -8.65 11.11 -22.84
CA THR A 46 -7.62 11.75 -23.65
C THR A 46 -6.77 12.59 -22.71
N LEU A 47 -5.44 12.46 -22.79
CA LEU A 47 -4.54 13.42 -22.15
C LEU A 47 -5.07 14.81 -22.46
N SER A 48 -5.35 15.59 -21.43
CA SER A 48 -5.81 16.94 -21.64
C SER A 48 -4.76 17.66 -22.47
N ASP A 49 -5.14 18.28 -23.60
CA ASP A 49 -4.32 19.23 -24.36
C ASP A 49 -3.96 20.50 -23.54
N ARG A 50 -4.10 20.47 -22.20
CA ARG A 50 -3.49 21.47 -21.34
C ARG A 50 -2.00 21.42 -21.60
N ALA A 51 -1.53 22.48 -22.25
CA ALA A 51 -0.12 22.73 -22.48
C ALA A 51 0.69 22.36 -21.22
N GLN A 52 1.78 21.62 -21.42
CA GLN A 52 2.84 21.46 -20.43
C GLN A 52 3.04 22.82 -19.74
N PRO A 53 2.93 22.90 -18.41
CA PRO A 53 2.97 24.19 -17.73
C PRO A 53 4.22 24.95 -18.16
N THR A 54 4.03 26.09 -18.84
CA THR A 54 5.16 26.99 -19.11
C THR A 54 5.49 27.68 -17.80
N TYR A 55 6.53 27.17 -17.13
CA TYR A 55 7.05 27.72 -15.90
C TYR A 55 7.71 29.09 -16.16
N ALA A 56 6.89 30.15 -16.20
CA ALA A 56 7.35 31.53 -16.35
C ALA A 56 6.90 32.37 -15.15
N GLY A 57 7.85 32.99 -14.45
CA GLY A 57 7.59 33.82 -13.25
C GLY A 57 7.68 33.07 -11.92
N ALA A 58 7.40 33.78 -10.82
CA ALA A 58 7.67 33.33 -9.45
C ALA A 58 6.61 32.39 -8.83
N ASN A 59 5.43 32.25 -9.44
CA ASN A 59 4.32 31.45 -8.90
C ASN A 59 4.09 30.23 -9.77
N GLN A 60 4.79 29.15 -9.47
CA GLN A 60 4.72 27.89 -10.21
C GLN A 60 4.00 26.86 -9.34
N VAL A 61 2.95 26.26 -9.90
CA VAL A 61 2.20 25.18 -9.24
C VAL A 61 2.66 23.86 -9.83
N TYR A 62 3.16 23.00 -8.97
CA TYR A 62 3.65 21.67 -9.32
C TYR A 62 2.68 20.59 -8.85
N TRP A 63 2.53 19.54 -9.65
CA TRP A 63 1.67 18.38 -9.41
C TRP A 63 2.53 17.15 -9.33
N GLY A 64 2.39 16.37 -8.28
CA GLY A 64 3.17 15.15 -8.13
C GLY A 64 2.59 14.25 -7.06
N ASP A 65 3.18 13.07 -6.96
CA ASP A 65 2.75 12.01 -6.07
C ASP A 65 3.98 11.39 -5.39
N LEU A 66 3.98 11.40 -4.06
CA LEU A 66 5.10 10.95 -3.22
C LEU A 66 4.74 9.70 -2.42
N HIS A 67 3.66 9.00 -2.80
CA HIS A 67 3.14 7.84 -2.09
C HIS A 67 2.65 6.79 -3.09
N ILE A 68 3.59 6.10 -3.74
CA ILE A 68 3.30 5.13 -4.79
C ILE A 68 3.97 3.80 -4.48
N HIS A 69 3.15 2.74 -4.43
CA HIS A 69 3.61 1.38 -4.23
C HIS A 69 3.62 0.62 -5.57
N THR A 70 4.65 -0.15 -5.77
CA THR A 70 4.87 -1.06 -6.89
C THR A 70 4.73 -2.50 -6.40
N SER A 71 4.93 -3.43 -7.32
CA SER A 71 5.03 -4.85 -6.99
C SER A 71 6.25 -5.23 -6.14
N LEU A 72 7.17 -4.31 -5.83
CA LEU A 72 8.23 -4.53 -4.84
C LEU A 72 7.71 -4.37 -3.40
N SER A 73 6.57 -3.72 -3.18
CA SER A 73 5.93 -3.71 -1.86
C SER A 73 5.08 -4.96 -1.62
N SER A 74 5.20 -5.53 -0.42
CA SER A 74 4.47 -6.75 -0.01
C SER A 74 2.95 -6.59 -0.10
N ASP A 75 2.41 -5.47 0.33
CA ASP A 75 0.97 -5.19 0.34
C ASP A 75 0.41 -5.05 -1.09
N ALA A 76 1.06 -4.25 -1.93
CA ALA A 76 0.67 -4.03 -3.31
C ALA A 76 0.81 -5.32 -4.13
N PHE A 77 1.90 -6.07 -3.96
CA PHE A 77 2.09 -7.36 -4.63
C PHE A 77 0.98 -8.36 -4.28
N THR A 78 0.67 -8.53 -3.00
CA THR A 78 -0.39 -9.45 -2.56
C THR A 78 -1.76 -9.04 -3.08
N MET A 79 -2.02 -7.74 -3.20
CA MET A 79 -3.24 -7.16 -3.77
C MET A 79 -3.31 -7.23 -5.30
N GLY A 80 -2.30 -7.78 -5.98
CA GLY A 80 -2.34 -7.98 -7.43
C GLY A 80 -1.65 -6.91 -8.27
N VAL A 81 -0.94 -5.96 -7.66
CA VAL A 81 -0.10 -5.00 -8.40
C VAL A 81 1.09 -5.74 -9.00
N ARG A 82 1.32 -5.53 -10.29
CA ARG A 82 2.45 -6.12 -11.05
C ARG A 82 3.37 -5.09 -11.68
N ALA A 83 2.98 -3.81 -11.62
CA ALA A 83 3.76 -2.67 -12.09
C ALA A 83 5.10 -2.58 -11.35
N LEU A 84 6.14 -2.15 -12.06
CA LEU A 84 7.50 -1.95 -11.59
C LEU A 84 7.79 -0.46 -11.36
N PRO A 85 8.91 -0.11 -10.71
CA PRO A 85 9.33 1.29 -10.56
C PRO A 85 9.40 2.07 -11.88
N ASP A 86 9.88 1.46 -12.97
CA ASP A 86 9.90 2.07 -14.32
C ASP A 86 8.49 2.46 -14.80
N ASP A 87 7.51 1.56 -14.60
CA ASP A 87 6.12 1.76 -14.99
C ASP A 87 5.50 2.99 -14.29
N VAL A 88 5.85 3.23 -13.02
CA VAL A 88 5.38 4.40 -12.26
C VAL A 88 5.80 5.70 -12.95
N TYR A 89 7.06 5.82 -13.30
CA TYR A 89 7.57 7.04 -13.92
C TYR A 89 7.11 7.21 -15.37
N ARG A 90 6.91 6.11 -16.11
CA ARG A 90 6.26 6.16 -17.44
C ARG A 90 4.82 6.65 -17.32
N PHE A 91 4.05 6.08 -16.40
CA PHE A 91 2.68 6.48 -16.14
C PHE A 91 2.58 7.95 -15.69
N ALA A 92 3.46 8.38 -14.78
CA ALA A 92 3.54 9.77 -14.34
C ALA A 92 3.82 10.74 -15.50
N LYS A 93 4.58 10.33 -16.52
CA LYS A 93 4.82 11.10 -17.75
C LYS A 93 3.68 11.06 -18.77
N GLY A 94 2.59 10.35 -18.48
CA GLY A 94 1.40 10.28 -19.33
C GLY A 94 1.28 9.02 -20.18
N GLU A 95 2.17 8.04 -20.01
CA GLU A 95 2.04 6.77 -20.72
C GLU A 95 0.91 5.90 -20.13
N THR A 96 0.36 5.02 -20.96
CA THR A 96 -0.68 4.07 -20.55
C THR A 96 -0.07 2.90 -19.78
N LEU A 97 -0.61 2.63 -18.60
CA LEU A 97 -0.29 1.47 -17.77
C LEU A 97 -1.41 0.43 -17.87
N GLN A 98 -1.08 -0.86 -17.73
CA GLN A 98 -2.07 -1.91 -17.55
C GLN A 98 -2.46 -1.99 -16.06
N HIS A 99 -3.70 -1.64 -15.74
CA HIS A 99 -4.21 -1.75 -14.36
C HIS A 99 -4.30 -3.22 -13.93
N GLY A 100 -4.06 -3.51 -12.65
CA GLY A 100 -4.07 -4.89 -12.12
C GLY A 100 -5.38 -5.65 -12.33
N ALA A 101 -6.49 -4.93 -12.48
CA ALA A 101 -7.80 -5.49 -12.81
C ALA A 101 -8.00 -5.85 -14.30
N GLY A 102 -7.02 -5.58 -15.17
CA GLY A 102 -7.06 -6.06 -16.56
C GLY A 102 -7.49 -5.04 -17.62
N PHE A 103 -7.65 -3.77 -17.27
CA PHE A 103 -7.92 -2.68 -18.23
C PHE A 103 -6.77 -1.66 -18.31
N PRO A 104 -6.59 -0.96 -19.44
CA PRO A 104 -5.61 0.11 -19.54
C PRO A 104 -6.03 1.36 -18.75
N VAL A 105 -5.06 2.06 -18.16
CA VAL A 105 -5.26 3.33 -17.46
C VAL A 105 -4.22 4.35 -17.92
N THR A 106 -4.63 5.61 -18.05
CA THR A 106 -3.73 6.73 -18.37
C THR A 106 -4.10 7.89 -17.46
N ILE A 107 -3.10 8.57 -16.91
CA ILE A 107 -3.33 9.76 -16.10
C ILE A 107 -3.88 10.89 -16.99
N SER A 108 -4.80 11.70 -16.48
CA SER A 108 -5.42 12.79 -17.26
C SER A 108 -4.46 13.94 -17.56
N ARG A 109 -3.38 14.04 -16.79
CA ARG A 109 -2.33 15.06 -16.86
C ARG A 109 -1.01 14.42 -16.41
N PRO A 110 0.10 14.62 -17.15
CA PRO A 110 1.43 14.27 -16.65
C PRO A 110 1.79 15.01 -15.36
N LEU A 111 2.45 14.31 -14.45
CA LEU A 111 2.99 14.87 -13.21
C LEU A 111 4.32 15.58 -13.47
N ASP A 112 4.63 16.53 -12.61
CA ASP A 112 5.88 17.28 -12.61
C ASP A 112 6.94 16.58 -11.74
N PHE A 113 6.51 15.78 -10.78
CA PHE A 113 7.38 14.92 -9.97
C PHE A 113 6.69 13.66 -9.44
N ALA A 114 7.46 12.63 -9.13
CA ALA A 114 6.96 11.45 -8.45
C ALA A 114 8.02 10.75 -7.57
N ALA A 115 7.59 9.94 -6.61
CA ALA A 115 8.45 9.04 -5.85
C ALA A 115 7.79 7.66 -5.70
N VAL A 116 8.58 6.61 -5.93
CA VAL A 116 8.22 5.25 -5.51
C VAL A 116 8.57 5.12 -4.03
N THR A 117 7.60 4.67 -3.23
CA THR A 117 7.72 4.56 -1.77
C THR A 117 7.23 3.20 -1.29
N ASP A 118 7.82 2.13 -1.81
CA ASP A 118 7.53 0.78 -1.35
C ASP A 118 7.97 0.56 0.11
N HIS A 119 7.30 -0.36 0.83
CA HIS A 119 7.65 -0.72 2.22
C HIS A 119 9.10 -1.22 2.34
N ALA A 120 9.87 -0.62 3.24
CA ALA A 120 11.28 -0.97 3.45
C ALA A 120 11.49 -2.30 4.19
N GLU A 121 10.54 -2.72 5.04
CA GLU A 121 10.71 -3.84 5.98
C GLU A 121 10.96 -5.17 5.26
N TYR A 122 10.23 -5.41 4.16
CA TYR A 122 10.31 -6.64 3.36
C TYR A 122 10.42 -6.32 1.86
N LEU A 123 11.17 -5.25 1.54
CA LEU A 123 11.28 -4.68 0.21
C LEU A 123 11.67 -5.73 -0.84
N GLY A 124 10.82 -5.93 -1.84
CA GLY A 124 11.00 -6.87 -2.93
C GLY A 124 10.78 -8.35 -2.57
N GLN A 125 10.66 -8.69 -1.29
CA GLN A 125 10.63 -10.09 -0.83
C GLN A 125 9.45 -10.87 -1.36
N ALA A 126 8.22 -10.33 -1.25
CA ALA A 126 7.02 -11.04 -1.69
C ALA A 126 7.06 -11.40 -3.18
N ARG A 127 7.57 -10.49 -4.02
CA ARG A 127 7.72 -10.69 -5.45
C ARG A 127 8.88 -11.63 -5.79
N LEU A 128 10.06 -11.41 -5.22
CA LEU A 128 11.26 -12.15 -5.57
C LEU A 128 11.27 -13.57 -4.97
N ALA A 129 10.50 -13.80 -3.91
CA ALA A 129 10.25 -15.12 -3.34
C ALA A 129 9.07 -15.87 -4.00
N ASP A 130 8.41 -15.27 -4.99
CA ASP A 130 7.22 -15.82 -5.68
C ASP A 130 6.16 -16.35 -4.70
N LEU A 131 5.73 -15.47 -3.78
CA LEU A 131 4.86 -15.84 -2.69
C LEU A 131 3.56 -16.49 -3.19
N ASP A 132 3.18 -17.63 -2.61
CA ASP A 132 1.93 -18.32 -2.95
C ASP A 132 0.74 -17.60 -2.30
N VAL A 133 0.09 -16.74 -3.07
CA VAL A 133 -1.08 -15.96 -2.68
C VAL A 133 -2.14 -16.06 -3.77
N PRO A 134 -3.43 -15.76 -3.48
CA PRO A 134 -4.49 -15.87 -4.48
C PRO A 134 -4.19 -15.15 -5.80
N THR A 135 -3.53 -13.98 -5.75
CA THR A 135 -3.20 -13.17 -6.93
C THR A 135 -1.96 -13.66 -7.71
N THR A 136 -1.17 -14.61 -7.17
CA THR A 136 -0.08 -15.29 -7.91
C THR A 136 -0.56 -16.62 -8.48
N ARG A 137 -1.44 -17.34 -7.78
CA ARG A 137 -2.13 -18.53 -8.32
C ARG A 137 -2.97 -18.22 -9.56
N GLN A 138 -3.57 -17.04 -9.59
CA GLN A 138 -4.24 -16.46 -10.75
C GLN A 138 -4.16 -14.94 -10.72
N SER A 139 -4.09 -14.28 -11.87
CA SER A 139 -4.05 -12.82 -11.90
C SER A 139 -5.30 -12.20 -11.28
N LEU A 140 -5.17 -11.01 -10.69
CA LEU A 140 -6.33 -10.26 -10.18
C LEU A 140 -7.38 -10.03 -11.28
N ALA A 141 -6.95 -9.70 -12.50
CA ALA A 141 -7.83 -9.57 -13.66
C ALA A 141 -8.63 -10.85 -13.94
N THR A 142 -7.97 -12.02 -13.90
CA THR A 142 -8.63 -13.32 -14.10
C THR A 142 -9.65 -13.59 -12.98
N LEU A 143 -9.24 -13.37 -11.73
CA LEU A 143 -10.08 -13.53 -10.55
C LEU A 143 -11.34 -12.66 -10.66
N LEU A 144 -11.20 -11.38 -10.99
CA LEU A 144 -12.33 -10.45 -11.09
C LEU A 144 -13.23 -10.74 -12.31
N ALA A 145 -12.67 -11.18 -13.43
CA ALA A 145 -13.45 -11.40 -14.66
C ALA A 145 -14.19 -12.75 -14.70
N HIS A 146 -13.67 -13.80 -14.05
CA HIS A 146 -14.15 -15.17 -14.24
C HIS A 146 -14.68 -15.84 -12.97
N GLU A 147 -14.34 -15.34 -11.79
CA GLU A 147 -14.74 -15.97 -10.54
C GLU A 147 -16.01 -15.33 -9.95
N ASN A 148 -16.73 -16.12 -9.16
CA ASN A 148 -17.95 -15.67 -8.49
C ASN A 148 -17.63 -14.92 -7.18
N ARG A 149 -18.63 -14.23 -6.63
CA ARG A 149 -18.49 -13.44 -5.39
C ARG A 149 -17.91 -14.23 -4.22
N LEU A 150 -18.25 -15.52 -4.07
CA LEU A 150 -17.75 -16.33 -2.95
C LEU A 150 -16.24 -16.57 -3.08
N MET A 151 -15.77 -16.91 -4.29
CA MET A 151 -14.33 -17.12 -4.53
C MET A 151 -13.53 -15.82 -4.35
N ILE A 152 -14.06 -14.69 -4.81
CA ILE A 152 -13.43 -13.38 -4.63
C ILE A 152 -13.38 -13.02 -3.15
N THR A 153 -14.49 -13.22 -2.42
CA THR A 153 -14.55 -12.99 -0.97
C THR A 153 -13.57 -13.89 -0.23
N GLN A 154 -13.47 -15.16 -0.61
CA GLN A 154 -12.51 -16.10 -0.02
C GLN A 154 -11.07 -15.68 -0.29
N SER A 155 -10.75 -15.27 -1.52
CA SER A 155 -9.40 -14.80 -1.91
C SER A 155 -9.02 -13.54 -1.13
N TRP A 156 -9.96 -12.59 -1.02
CA TRP A 156 -9.79 -11.39 -0.20
C TRP A 156 -9.56 -11.74 1.27
N TRP A 157 -10.37 -12.64 1.82
CA TRP A 157 -10.23 -13.09 3.21
C TRP A 157 -8.88 -13.77 3.46
N GLU A 158 -8.40 -14.60 2.53
CA GLU A 158 -7.06 -15.22 2.62
C GLU A 158 -5.96 -14.16 2.65
N ILE A 159 -5.97 -13.19 1.73
CA ILE A 159 -4.99 -12.09 1.69
C ILE A 159 -5.05 -11.26 2.99
N MET A 160 -6.24 -10.88 3.43
CA MET A 160 -6.41 -10.09 4.65
C MET A 160 -5.98 -10.86 5.90
N SER A 161 -6.22 -12.18 5.98
CA SER A 161 -5.72 -13.00 7.08
C SER A 161 -4.20 -13.05 7.09
N LEU A 162 -3.56 -13.19 5.92
CA LEU A 162 -2.10 -13.19 5.81
C LEU A 162 -1.50 -11.88 6.32
N ILE A 163 -2.03 -10.74 5.90
CA ILE A 163 -1.57 -9.41 6.35
C ILE A 163 -1.89 -9.20 7.83
N ARG A 164 -3.08 -9.58 8.30
CA ARG A 164 -3.46 -9.44 9.71
C ARG A 164 -2.55 -10.25 10.63
N ASP A 165 -2.28 -11.50 10.27
CA ASP A 165 -1.61 -12.44 11.16
C ASP A 165 -0.08 -12.27 11.11
N ASN A 166 0.46 -11.64 10.06
CA ASN A 166 1.91 -11.53 9.86
C ASN A 166 2.43 -10.13 9.49
N GLY A 167 1.57 -9.14 9.28
CA GLY A 167 1.95 -7.83 8.77
C GLY A 167 2.66 -7.90 7.41
N PHE A 168 3.63 -7.02 7.21
CA PHE A 168 4.41 -6.95 5.97
C PHE A 168 5.34 -8.15 5.75
N LYS A 169 5.55 -8.99 6.78
CA LYS A 169 6.31 -10.24 6.71
C LYS A 169 5.60 -11.30 5.88
N LEU A 170 4.26 -11.28 5.87
CA LEU A 170 3.44 -12.33 5.25
C LEU A 170 3.91 -13.73 5.72
N THR A 171 4.16 -14.69 4.82
CA THR A 171 4.63 -16.03 5.23
C THR A 171 6.17 -16.18 5.24
N LEU A 172 6.93 -15.09 5.13
CA LEU A 172 8.39 -15.15 5.05
C LEU A 172 8.97 -15.54 6.40
N GLU A 173 10.05 -16.32 6.45
CA GLU A 173 10.68 -16.68 7.74
C GLU A 173 11.56 -15.55 8.29
N GLY A 174 12.11 -14.72 7.40
CA GLY A 174 12.96 -13.57 7.71
C GLY A 174 13.22 -12.69 6.49
N VAL A 175 14.18 -11.77 6.61
CA VAL A 175 14.58 -10.84 5.54
C VAL A 175 15.85 -11.33 4.86
N ASP A 176 15.83 -11.48 3.54
CA ASP A 176 17.04 -11.64 2.74
C ASP A 176 17.57 -10.24 2.34
N ALA A 177 18.65 -9.80 2.98
CA ALA A 177 19.24 -8.50 2.72
C ALA A 177 19.66 -8.29 1.25
N THR A 178 19.98 -9.36 0.52
CA THR A 178 20.35 -9.30 -0.90
C THR A 178 19.14 -8.93 -1.77
N ILE A 179 17.99 -9.50 -1.44
CA ILE A 179 16.72 -9.19 -2.10
C ILE A 179 16.32 -7.73 -1.83
N ASN A 180 16.37 -7.29 -0.58
CA ASN A 180 16.10 -5.88 -0.24
C ASN A 180 17.06 -4.93 -0.97
N GLN A 181 18.36 -5.26 -1.01
CA GLN A 181 19.36 -4.44 -1.70
C GLN A 181 19.10 -4.37 -3.20
N SER A 182 18.77 -5.49 -3.84
CA SER A 182 18.45 -5.53 -5.26
C SER A 182 17.21 -4.70 -5.59
N ALA A 183 16.15 -4.83 -4.78
CA ALA A 183 14.93 -4.07 -4.96
C ALA A 183 15.15 -2.57 -4.73
N TRP A 184 15.95 -2.19 -3.73
CA TRP A 184 16.33 -0.79 -3.51
C TRP A 184 17.11 -0.22 -4.70
N GLN A 185 18.08 -0.98 -5.21
CA GLN A 185 18.84 -0.58 -6.41
C GLN A 185 17.94 -0.40 -7.64
N GLU A 186 16.91 -1.24 -7.80
CA GLU A 186 15.93 -1.11 -8.88
C GLU A 186 15.10 0.18 -8.75
N ILE A 187 14.64 0.52 -7.55
CA ILE A 187 13.92 1.79 -7.28
C ILE A 187 14.80 3.00 -7.59
N VAL A 188 16.05 2.99 -7.11
CA VAL A 188 17.01 4.07 -7.34
C VAL A 188 17.33 4.21 -8.83
N ALA A 189 17.63 3.11 -9.51
CA ALA A 189 17.96 3.12 -10.93
C ALA A 189 16.78 3.65 -11.78
N ALA A 190 15.54 3.25 -11.46
CA ALA A 190 14.36 3.76 -12.15
C ALA A 190 14.17 5.27 -11.91
N ALA A 191 14.37 5.75 -10.68
CA ALA A 191 14.34 7.18 -10.38
C ALA A 191 15.39 7.93 -11.21
N GLU A 192 16.65 7.52 -11.13
CA GLU A 192 17.77 8.13 -11.87
C GLU A 192 17.55 8.14 -13.38
N GLN A 193 17.06 7.03 -13.96
CA GLN A 193 16.79 6.90 -15.39
C GLN A 193 15.69 7.87 -15.86
N HIS A 194 14.69 8.14 -15.03
CA HIS A 194 13.55 8.98 -15.38
C HIS A 194 13.68 10.43 -14.95
N ASN A 195 14.68 10.77 -14.14
CA ASN A 195 14.91 12.12 -13.69
C ASN A 195 15.42 13.00 -14.84
N GLU A 196 14.60 13.97 -15.24
CA GLU A 196 14.92 14.96 -16.25
C GLU A 196 14.78 16.35 -15.62
N PRO A 197 15.83 16.88 -14.96
CA PRO A 197 15.75 18.15 -14.24
C PRO A 197 15.18 19.29 -15.10
N GLY A 198 14.15 19.96 -14.57
CA GLY A 198 13.43 21.03 -15.27
C GLY A 198 12.28 20.55 -16.18
N VAL A 199 12.10 19.22 -16.34
CA VAL A 199 10.99 18.60 -17.06
C VAL A 199 10.18 17.68 -16.15
N PHE A 200 10.83 16.70 -15.52
CA PHE A 200 10.21 15.76 -14.59
C PHE A 200 11.22 15.38 -13.51
N THR A 201 10.84 15.55 -12.24
CA THR A 201 11.74 15.25 -11.11
C THR A 201 11.33 13.96 -10.43
N THR A 202 12.27 13.03 -10.28
CA THR A 202 12.05 11.84 -9.43
C THR A 202 12.69 12.05 -8.08
N PHE A 203 12.10 11.47 -7.04
CA PHE A 203 12.74 11.39 -5.73
C PHE A 203 12.93 9.92 -5.33
N PRO A 204 14.16 9.47 -5.05
CA PRO A 204 14.36 8.20 -4.38
C PRO A 204 13.71 8.24 -3.00
N GLY A 205 12.94 7.20 -2.68
CA GLY A 205 12.20 7.13 -1.43
C GLY A 205 11.73 5.72 -1.08
N TRP A 206 11.18 5.59 0.12
CA TRP A 206 10.59 4.35 0.63
C TRP A 206 9.55 4.68 1.69
N GLU A 207 8.67 3.72 1.98
CA GLU A 207 7.79 3.81 3.15
C GLU A 207 8.45 3.09 4.34
N TRP A 208 8.59 3.81 5.46
CA TRP A 208 8.89 3.24 6.77
C TRP A 208 7.57 2.93 7.48
N SER A 209 7.37 1.68 7.89
CA SER A 209 6.04 1.23 8.34
C SER A 209 6.17 0.41 9.61
N ALA A 210 5.90 1.06 10.75
CA ALA A 210 5.94 0.41 12.03
C ALA A 210 4.60 -0.25 12.36
N ASP A 211 4.67 -1.53 12.69
CA ASP A 211 3.60 -2.24 13.38
C ASP A 211 3.63 -1.81 14.85
N ALA A 212 2.62 -1.03 15.28
CA ALA A 212 2.48 -0.57 16.66
C ALA A 212 1.81 -1.64 17.56
N GLY A 213 2.01 -2.92 17.26
CA GLY A 213 1.37 -4.06 17.94
C GLY A 213 0.02 -4.45 17.34
N ASP A 214 -0.43 -3.73 16.33
CA ASP A 214 -1.55 -4.07 15.45
C ASP A 214 -1.24 -3.50 14.06
N VAL A 215 -1.24 -4.36 13.05
CA VAL A 215 -1.02 -3.98 11.64
C VAL A 215 -2.07 -3.00 11.11
N GLY A 216 -3.23 -2.91 11.77
CA GLY A 216 -4.26 -1.91 11.48
C GLY A 216 -3.98 -0.52 12.05
N THR A 217 -2.94 -0.38 12.88
CA THR A 217 -2.48 0.90 13.41
C THR A 217 -1.42 1.48 12.49
N HIS A 218 -1.83 2.40 11.61
CA HIS A 218 -0.96 2.94 10.57
C HIS A 218 0.00 3.98 11.17
N LEU A 219 1.19 3.53 11.54
CA LEU A 219 2.29 4.39 11.97
C LEU A 219 3.37 4.44 10.89
N HIS A 220 3.06 5.08 9.77
CA HIS A 220 3.89 5.02 8.56
C HIS A 220 4.43 6.40 8.17
N ARG A 221 5.55 6.43 7.43
CA ARG A 221 6.11 7.63 6.81
C ARG A 221 6.74 7.32 5.46
N ASN A 222 6.45 8.15 4.47
CA ASN A 222 7.25 8.18 3.25
C ASN A 222 8.52 8.99 3.47
N VAL A 223 9.68 8.34 3.35
CA VAL A 223 11.00 8.98 3.42
C VAL A 223 11.42 9.37 2.02
N ILE A 224 11.71 10.65 1.81
CA ILE A 224 11.97 11.24 0.49
C ILE A 224 13.36 11.89 0.48
N TYR A 225 14.21 11.49 -0.47
CA TYR A 225 15.52 12.09 -0.69
C TYR A 225 15.48 13.09 -1.83
N GLY A 226 16.07 14.26 -1.59
CA GLY A 226 16.26 15.31 -2.59
C GLY A 226 17.61 15.26 -3.30
N GLY A 227 18.35 14.15 -3.28
CA GLY A 227 19.68 14.08 -3.91
C GLY A 227 20.11 12.67 -4.25
N GLU A 228 21.25 12.57 -4.95
CA GLU A 228 21.80 11.31 -5.48
C GLU A 228 22.58 10.51 -4.42
N GLU A 229 23.04 11.17 -3.35
CA GLU A 229 23.76 10.47 -2.29
C GLU A 229 22.79 9.80 -1.32
N LEU A 230 22.65 8.49 -1.46
CA LEU A 230 21.66 7.66 -0.74
C LEU A 230 22.33 6.71 0.25
N PRO A 231 21.57 6.20 1.25
CA PRO A 231 22.03 5.08 2.07
C PRO A 231 22.06 3.79 1.22
N ALA A 232 22.94 2.85 1.62
CA ALA A 232 23.07 1.57 0.91
C ALA A 232 21.81 0.70 0.98
N LEU A 233 21.01 0.88 2.04
CA LEU A 233 19.70 0.28 2.25
C LEU A 233 18.77 1.31 2.92
N PRO A 234 17.46 1.26 2.65
CA PRO A 234 16.45 1.99 3.42
C PRO A 234 16.51 1.66 4.92
N PHE A 235 16.28 2.66 5.78
CA PHE A 235 16.06 2.43 7.21
C PHE A 235 14.58 2.05 7.42
N SER A 236 14.35 0.86 7.95
CA SER A 236 13.01 0.27 8.13
C SER A 236 12.58 0.25 9.59
N SER A 237 11.32 -0.11 9.86
CA SER A 237 10.85 -0.33 11.23
C SER A 237 11.48 -1.55 11.90
N LEU A 238 12.11 -2.45 11.13
CA LEU A 238 12.93 -3.55 11.67
C LEU A 238 14.24 -3.06 12.28
N ASP A 239 14.76 -1.92 11.80
CA ASP A 239 15.97 -1.27 12.33
C ASP A 239 15.66 -0.39 13.54
N GLY A 240 14.50 0.28 13.52
CA GLY A 240 13.99 1.11 14.60
C GLY A 240 12.47 1.29 14.47
N PRO A 241 11.66 0.66 15.34
CA PRO A 241 10.20 0.60 15.20
C PRO A 241 9.48 1.86 15.66
N THR A 242 10.19 2.89 16.13
CA THR A 242 9.56 4.12 16.64
C THR A 242 9.91 5.36 15.82
N PRO A 243 9.01 6.36 15.71
CA PRO A 243 9.30 7.61 15.02
C PRO A 243 10.57 8.34 15.56
N PRO A 244 10.85 8.36 16.88
CA PRO A 244 12.11 8.91 17.40
C PRO A 244 13.38 8.24 16.85
N GLU A 245 13.35 6.92 16.59
CA GLU A 245 14.47 6.20 16.00
C GLU A 245 14.63 6.55 14.51
N LEU A 246 13.51 6.62 13.77
CA LEU A 246 13.53 7.14 12.40
C LEU A 246 14.10 8.56 12.35
N TRP A 247 13.65 9.46 13.23
CA TRP A 247 14.18 10.83 13.29
C TRP A 247 15.67 10.88 13.66
N ALA A 248 16.14 9.98 14.52
CA ALA A 248 17.56 9.85 14.80
C ALA A 248 18.36 9.46 13.55
N PHE A 249 17.86 8.50 12.76
CA PHE A 249 18.43 8.16 11.47
C PHE A 249 18.43 9.37 10.50
N LEU A 250 17.30 10.06 10.34
CA LEU A 250 17.21 11.21 9.43
C LEU A 250 18.15 12.37 9.83
N ARG A 251 18.36 12.60 11.13
CA ARG A 251 19.37 13.57 11.62
C ARG A 251 20.77 13.17 11.22
N LEU A 252 21.12 11.89 11.31
CA LEU A 252 22.43 11.39 10.89
C LEU A 252 22.63 11.57 9.38
N GLU A 253 21.59 11.32 8.57
CA GLU A 253 21.63 11.53 7.13
C GLU A 253 21.80 13.02 6.78
N ARG A 254 21.06 13.92 7.44
CA ARG A 254 21.24 15.37 7.27
C ARG A 254 22.62 15.85 7.74
N ALA A 255 23.18 15.27 8.80
CA ALA A 255 24.53 15.58 9.27
C ALA A 255 25.63 15.18 8.26
N LYS A 256 25.35 14.20 7.38
CA LYS A 256 26.21 13.86 6.23
C LYS A 256 26.02 14.80 5.04
N GLY A 257 25.13 15.79 5.14
CA GLY A 257 24.81 16.73 4.05
C GLY A 257 23.69 16.26 3.12
N ARG A 258 23.05 15.12 3.41
CA ARG A 258 21.96 14.59 2.58
C ARG A 258 20.66 15.36 2.83
N ARG A 259 19.93 15.64 1.76
CA ARG A 259 18.61 16.28 1.83
C ARG A 259 17.55 15.19 1.94
N VAL A 260 16.99 15.02 3.13
CA VAL A 260 15.97 14.00 3.40
C VAL A 260 14.88 14.54 4.32
N MET A 261 13.64 14.13 4.09
CA MET A 261 12.50 14.35 4.99
C MET A 261 11.62 13.10 5.05
N ALA A 262 10.71 13.07 6.01
CA ALA A 262 9.66 12.08 6.14
C ALA A 262 8.29 12.76 6.01
N ILE A 263 7.30 12.04 5.48
CA ILE A 263 5.93 12.52 5.34
C ILE A 263 5.02 11.52 6.07
N PRO A 264 4.51 11.85 7.27
CA PRO A 264 3.51 11.01 7.92
C PRO A 264 2.21 11.01 7.11
N HIS A 265 1.62 9.82 7.00
CA HIS A 265 0.35 9.60 6.31
C HIS A 265 -0.58 8.71 7.11
N ASN A 266 -1.87 8.74 6.73
CA ASN A 266 -2.95 8.04 7.42
C ASN A 266 -2.97 8.21 8.96
N PRO A 267 -2.72 9.41 9.53
CA PRO A 267 -2.81 9.58 10.97
C PRO A 267 -4.22 9.28 11.52
N ASN A 268 -5.27 9.34 10.69
CA ASN A 268 -6.62 8.88 11.02
C ASN A 268 -6.67 7.40 11.47
N LEU A 269 -5.76 6.56 10.98
CA LEU A 269 -5.63 5.15 11.34
C LEU A 269 -4.51 4.87 12.34
N SER A 270 -3.85 5.91 12.86
CA SER A 270 -2.70 5.77 13.78
C SER A 270 -3.06 5.61 15.25
N GLU A 271 -4.35 5.66 15.62
CA GLU A 271 -4.80 5.73 17.02
C GLU A 271 -4.17 6.89 17.84
N GLY A 272 -3.89 8.00 17.16
CA GLY A 272 -3.23 9.15 17.79
C GLY A 272 -1.72 8.96 18.00
N LEU A 273 -1.14 7.83 17.60
CA LEU A 273 0.29 7.58 17.72
C LEU A 273 1.13 8.45 16.78
N ALA A 274 0.61 8.80 15.60
CA ALA A 274 1.35 9.59 14.61
C ALA A 274 1.89 10.90 15.19
N TYR A 275 1.10 11.58 16.03
CA TYR A 275 1.42 12.87 16.62
C TYR A 275 1.60 12.86 18.15
N ARG A 276 1.61 11.68 18.79
CA ARG A 276 1.80 11.54 20.23
C ARG A 276 3.15 12.12 20.67
N ILE A 277 3.19 12.81 21.81
CA ILE A 277 4.42 13.38 22.39
C ILE A 277 4.90 12.63 23.65
N THR A 278 4.14 11.61 24.05
CA THR A 278 4.41 10.75 25.20
C THR A 278 4.66 9.32 24.76
N ASP A 279 5.42 8.57 25.56
CA ASP A 279 5.56 7.13 25.41
C ASP A 279 4.34 6.39 26.01
N ASP A 280 4.40 5.06 25.99
CA ASP A 280 3.32 4.22 26.52
C ASP A 280 3.15 4.31 28.04
N SER A 281 4.15 4.86 28.75
CA SER A 281 4.07 5.15 30.19
C SER A 281 3.48 6.55 30.49
N GLY A 282 3.12 7.31 29.46
CA GLY A 282 2.62 8.68 29.56
C GLY A 282 3.72 9.71 29.83
N GLN A 283 4.99 9.32 29.84
CA GLN A 283 6.11 10.23 29.98
C GLN A 283 6.41 10.89 28.65
N ARG A 284 6.87 12.15 28.66
CA ARG A 284 7.31 12.82 27.43
C ARG A 284 8.42 11.99 26.79
N ILE A 285 8.28 11.67 25.51
CA ILE A 285 9.28 10.89 24.78
C ILE A 285 10.63 11.59 24.91
N SER A 286 11.61 10.87 25.45
CA SER A 286 12.97 11.38 25.58
C SER A 286 13.63 11.46 24.19
N GLY A 287 14.42 12.51 23.93
CA GLY A 287 15.07 12.70 22.63
C GLY A 287 14.19 13.30 21.53
N LEU A 288 12.91 13.58 21.82
CA LEU A 288 12.03 14.37 20.98
C LEU A 288 12.37 15.86 21.09
N SER A 289 13.06 16.41 20.10
CA SER A 289 13.14 17.85 19.93
C SER A 289 11.84 18.33 19.27
N PRO A 290 11.15 19.36 19.78
CA PRO A 290 10.00 19.95 19.09
C PRO A 290 10.31 20.34 17.64
N VAL A 291 11.57 20.67 17.37
CA VAL A 291 12.08 21.02 16.04
C VAL A 291 12.18 19.79 15.12
N ASP A 292 12.34 18.57 15.65
CA ASP A 292 12.47 17.37 14.82
C ASP A 292 11.27 17.19 13.90
N ARG A 293 10.04 17.40 14.39
CA ARG A 293 8.85 17.32 13.54
C ARG A 293 8.82 18.43 12.51
N SER A 294 9.00 19.68 12.93
CA SER A 294 8.98 20.82 12.00
C SER A 294 10.07 20.74 10.93
N ASP A 295 11.23 20.15 11.26
CA ASP A 295 12.36 20.07 10.35
C ASP A 295 12.34 18.80 9.51
N LEU A 296 12.03 17.63 10.09
CA LEU A 296 12.12 16.32 9.46
C LEU A 296 10.79 15.85 8.88
N GLU A 297 9.65 16.28 9.44
CA GLU A 297 8.29 15.97 8.97
C GLU A 297 7.50 17.27 8.66
N PRO A 298 7.98 18.12 7.74
CA PRO A 298 7.43 19.46 7.52
C PRO A 298 6.03 19.48 6.88
N ILE A 299 5.61 18.36 6.29
CA ILE A 299 4.31 18.19 5.62
C ILE A 299 3.71 16.84 6.01
N SER A 300 2.38 16.72 5.92
CA SER A 300 1.65 15.48 6.14
C SER A 300 0.69 15.21 5.00
N GLU A 301 0.53 13.93 4.65
CA GLU A 301 -0.55 13.51 3.75
C GLU A 301 -1.88 13.55 4.52
N ILE A 302 -2.77 14.43 4.06
CA ILE A 302 -4.06 14.68 4.69
C ILE A 302 -5.22 13.86 4.10
N LEU A 303 -5.00 13.20 2.95
CA LEU A 303 -6.00 12.40 2.26
C LEU A 303 -5.34 11.25 1.49
N GLN A 304 -5.90 10.06 1.63
CA GLN A 304 -5.47 8.84 0.92
C GLN A 304 -6.71 7.98 0.63
N ILE A 305 -6.58 6.86 -0.10
CA ILE A 305 -7.71 5.94 -0.35
C ILE A 305 -8.38 5.41 0.94
N LYS A 306 -7.66 5.46 2.07
CA LYS A 306 -8.11 5.08 3.42
C LYS A 306 -8.78 6.25 4.17
N GLY A 307 -9.13 7.32 3.47
CA GLY A 307 -9.92 8.44 3.99
C GLY A 307 -9.12 9.67 4.40
N SER A 308 -9.87 10.70 4.83
CA SER A 308 -9.35 11.99 5.27
C SER A 308 -8.72 11.92 6.66
N SER A 309 -7.66 12.70 6.83
CA SER A 309 -6.84 12.82 8.03
C SER A 309 -6.71 14.26 8.54
N GLU A 310 -7.23 15.24 7.79
CA GLU A 310 -7.05 16.66 8.09
C GLU A 310 -7.91 17.14 9.27
N THR A 311 -9.18 16.74 9.28
CA THR A 311 -10.20 17.33 10.13
C THR A 311 -11.32 16.32 10.44
N HIS A 312 -12.20 16.67 11.38
CA HIS A 312 -13.37 15.90 11.76
C HIS A 312 -14.47 16.87 12.23
N PRO A 313 -15.79 16.56 12.07
CA PRO A 313 -16.87 17.47 12.52
C PRO A 313 -16.86 17.76 14.02
N LEU A 314 -16.19 16.91 14.82
CA LEU A 314 -15.97 17.15 16.26
C LEU A 314 -14.97 18.30 16.53
N LEU A 315 -14.02 18.52 15.62
CA LEU A 315 -12.99 19.57 15.72
C LEU A 315 -13.40 20.83 14.94
N SER A 316 -14.04 20.66 13.79
CA SER A 316 -14.43 21.72 12.87
C SER A 316 -15.94 21.70 12.58
N SER A 317 -16.75 21.87 13.62
CA SER A 317 -18.21 21.73 13.55
C SER A 317 -18.94 22.75 12.66
N LEU A 318 -18.25 23.79 12.20
CA LEU A 318 -18.77 24.81 11.29
C LEU A 318 -18.31 24.62 9.84
N ASP A 319 -17.41 23.67 9.59
CA ASP A 319 -16.92 23.36 8.25
C ASP A 319 -17.80 22.26 7.65
N GLU A 320 -18.51 22.61 6.57
CA GLU A 320 -19.43 21.69 5.87
C GLU A 320 -18.72 20.56 5.13
N PHE A 321 -17.40 20.65 4.94
CA PHE A 321 -16.57 19.61 4.34
C PHE A 321 -15.83 18.77 5.39
N ALA A 322 -16.03 19.05 6.68
CA ALA A 322 -15.31 18.35 7.73
C ALA A 322 -15.64 16.86 7.80
N ASP A 323 -16.71 16.38 7.16
CA ASP A 323 -17.10 14.97 7.07
C ASP A 323 -16.64 14.27 5.77
N PHE A 324 -15.90 14.97 4.90
CA PHE A 324 -15.46 14.45 3.62
C PHE A 324 -14.54 13.22 3.77
N GLU A 325 -14.95 12.10 3.17
CA GLU A 325 -14.18 10.84 3.11
C GLU A 325 -13.62 10.38 4.46
N ILE A 326 -14.34 10.63 5.56
CA ILE A 326 -13.96 10.09 6.86
C ILE A 326 -14.16 8.57 6.84
N ALA A 327 -13.10 7.84 7.18
CA ALA A 327 -13.18 6.40 7.36
C ALA A 327 -14.11 6.08 8.54
N GLY A 328 -15.34 5.63 8.24
CA GLY A 328 -16.35 5.34 9.26
C GLY A 328 -16.05 4.11 10.14
N THR A 329 -15.13 3.23 9.71
CA THR A 329 -14.75 2.01 10.45
C THR A 329 -13.37 1.51 10.04
N VAL A 330 -12.49 1.27 11.02
CA VAL A 330 -11.36 0.34 10.84
C VAL A 330 -11.90 -1.08 10.96
N PRO A 331 -11.69 -1.98 9.97
CA PRO A 331 -12.14 -3.37 10.08
C PRO A 331 -11.64 -4.01 11.38
N GLY A 332 -12.56 -4.52 12.20
CA GLY A 332 -12.23 -5.24 13.45
C GLY A 332 -12.24 -4.39 14.73
N ARG A 333 -12.57 -3.10 14.68
CA ARG A 333 -12.60 -2.23 15.88
C ARG A 333 -13.93 -1.53 16.08
N ALA A 334 -14.29 -1.34 17.35
CA ALA A 334 -15.40 -0.49 17.73
C ALA A 334 -15.08 0.96 17.36
N MET A 335 -16.06 1.73 16.90
CA MET A 335 -15.91 3.17 16.69
C MET A 335 -15.53 3.82 18.02
N THR A 336 -14.26 4.17 18.18
CA THR A 336 -13.82 5.09 19.22
C THR A 336 -13.89 6.49 18.64
N LEU A 337 -14.91 7.22 19.09
CA LEU A 337 -15.02 8.67 18.98
C LEU A 337 -13.83 9.38 19.63
#